data_AF-A0A7J9FHF7-F1
#
_entry.id   AF-A0A7J9FHF7-F1
#
_cell.length_a   1.000
_cell.length_b   1.000
_cell.length_c   1.000
_cell.angle_alpha   90.00
_cell.angle_beta   90.00
_cell.angle_gamma   90.00
#
_symmetry.space_group_name_H-M   'P 1'
#
loop_
_entity.id
_entity.type
_entity.pdbx_description
1 polymer ?
#
loop_
_entity_poly.entity_id
_entity_poly.type
_entity_poly.pdbx_seq_one_letter_code
_entity_poly.pdbx_strand_id
1 'polypeptide(L)'
;MMNTPQQVKNPTSSLKSRFITRFLGALTKINAEDPISSPSPTRIFQRYRRIKVASNKSMAYSVRSRRIWSRAMLSRFRSRRSAFSGRRSSVKTTNCTTINVTINENKTAKGGLDMQTDELRELVPGGEAMDVCNLLDETAHYIKCLTTQVQVMRKIVDFCHLSK
;
A
#
# COMPACT_ATOMS: atom_id res chain seq x y z
N MET A 1 29.68 -0.91 38.13
CA MET A 1 28.58 -0.36 37.29
C MET A 1 28.41 -1.30 36.11
N MET A 2 27.29 -2.02 36.04
CA MET A 2 27.03 -2.98 34.96
C MET A 2 26.42 -2.25 33.76
N ASN A 3 27.10 -2.30 32.62
CA ASN A 3 26.60 -1.77 31.35
C ASN A 3 25.61 -2.78 30.75
N THR A 4 24.33 -2.43 30.78
CA THR A 4 23.27 -3.17 30.09
C THR A 4 23.37 -2.89 28.59
N PRO A 5 23.38 -3.91 27.70
CA PRO A 5 23.35 -3.67 26.26
C PRO A 5 21.98 -3.11 25.89
N GLN A 6 21.95 -1.87 25.37
CA GLN A 6 20.77 -1.32 24.71
C GLN A 6 20.43 -2.19 23.50
N GLN A 7 19.41 -3.03 23.67
CA GLN A 7 18.72 -3.74 22.59
C GLN A 7 18.18 -2.71 21.58
N VAL A 8 18.94 -2.52 20.51
CA VAL A 8 18.53 -1.79 19.31
C VAL A 8 17.35 -2.55 18.71
N LYS A 9 16.12 -2.13 19.06
CA LYS A 9 14.89 -2.66 18.44
C LYS A 9 14.89 -2.30 16.97
N ASN A 10 15.41 -3.19 16.13
CA ASN A 10 15.39 -3.06 14.68
C ASN A 10 13.97 -2.73 14.19
N PRO A 11 13.68 -1.48 13.76
CA PRO A 11 12.33 -1.10 13.37
C PRO A 11 11.84 -1.84 12.12
N THR A 12 12.77 -2.36 11.33
CA THR A 12 12.56 -3.22 10.14
C THR A 12 11.97 -4.58 10.49
N SER A 13 12.35 -5.19 11.62
CA SER A 13 11.78 -6.47 12.06
C SER A 13 10.30 -6.34 12.40
N SER A 14 9.88 -5.19 12.96
CA SER A 14 8.49 -4.93 13.32
C SER A 14 7.58 -4.79 12.10
N LEU A 15 8.03 -4.13 11.03
CA LEU A 15 7.24 -3.94 9.81
C LEU A 15 7.11 -5.27 9.07
N LYS A 16 8.24 -5.95 8.89
CA LYS A 16 8.30 -7.27 8.24
C LYS A 16 7.45 -8.29 9.00
N SER A 17 7.60 -8.40 10.32
CA SER A 17 6.81 -9.31 11.16
C SER A 17 5.30 -9.03 11.07
N ARG A 18 4.89 -7.75 11.18
CA ARG A 18 3.47 -7.37 11.03
C ARG A 18 2.94 -7.66 9.64
N PHE A 19 3.73 -7.40 8.60
CA PHE A 19 3.38 -7.73 7.23
C PHE A 19 3.19 -9.23 7.06
N ILE A 20 4.16 -10.05 7.48
CA ILE A 20 4.11 -11.51 7.42
C ILE A 20 2.86 -12.03 8.12
N THR A 21 2.64 -11.63 9.38
CA THR A 21 1.51 -12.12 10.19
C THR A 21 0.17 -11.85 9.50
N ARG A 22 -0.02 -10.63 8.97
CA ARG A 22 -1.24 -10.25 8.26
C ARG A 22 -1.37 -10.97 6.92
N PHE A 23 -0.27 -11.08 6.18
CA PHE A 23 -0.29 -11.66 4.85
C PHE A 23 -0.52 -13.16 4.88
N LEU A 24 0.16 -13.89 5.78
CA LEU A 24 -0.08 -15.32 5.99
C LEU A 24 -1.51 -15.59 6.43
N GLY A 25 -2.06 -14.81 7.37
CA GLY A 25 -3.47 -14.92 7.76
C GLY A 25 -4.46 -14.63 6.62
N ALA A 26 -4.10 -13.76 5.67
CA ALA A 26 -4.90 -13.53 4.49
C ALA A 26 -4.78 -14.66 3.45
N LEU A 27 -3.58 -15.26 3.33
CA LEU A 27 -3.34 -16.41 2.45
C LEU A 27 -4.07 -17.66 2.93
N THR A 28 -4.06 -17.95 4.23
CA THR A 28 -4.84 -19.08 4.79
C THR A 28 -6.33 -18.93 4.49
N LYS A 29 -6.86 -17.71 4.63
CA LYS A 29 -8.25 -17.41 4.25
C LYS A 29 -8.53 -17.60 2.75
N ILE A 30 -7.66 -17.12 1.87
CA ILE A 30 -7.81 -17.31 0.41
C ILE A 30 -7.77 -18.80 0.05
N ASN A 31 -6.89 -19.57 0.69
CA ASN A 31 -6.77 -21.01 0.45
C ASN A 31 -8.00 -21.79 0.95
N ALA A 32 -8.64 -21.33 2.02
CA ALA A 32 -9.89 -21.91 2.53
C ALA A 32 -11.11 -21.59 1.65
N GLU A 33 -11.19 -20.38 1.09
CA GLU A 33 -12.32 -19.95 0.24
C GLU A 33 -12.27 -20.52 -1.20
N ASP A 34 -11.10 -20.92 -1.69
CA ASP A 34 -10.94 -21.44 -3.05
C ASP A 34 -9.85 -22.55 -3.06
N PRO A 35 -10.18 -23.77 -2.59
CA PRO A 35 -9.29 -24.92 -2.71
C PRO A 35 -8.95 -25.21 -4.18
N ILE A 36 -7.71 -25.61 -4.49
CA ILE A 36 -7.25 -25.91 -5.86
C ILE A 36 -7.81 -27.28 -6.33
N SER A 37 -9.10 -27.53 -6.14
CA SER A 37 -9.71 -28.82 -6.49
C SER A 37 -10.01 -28.94 -7.99
N SER A 38 -10.10 -27.81 -8.72
CA SER A 38 -10.19 -27.79 -10.18
C SER A 38 -9.61 -26.48 -10.75
N PRO A 39 -8.46 -26.52 -11.46
CA PRO A 39 -7.83 -25.34 -12.01
C PRO A 39 -8.55 -24.92 -13.31
N SER A 40 -9.44 -23.93 -13.24
CA SER A 40 -9.87 -23.18 -14.42
C SER A 40 -9.05 -21.90 -14.57
N PRO A 41 -8.75 -21.44 -15.81
CA PRO A 41 -8.00 -20.20 -16.02
C PRO A 41 -8.60 -19.02 -15.25
N THR A 42 -9.93 -18.89 -15.28
CA THR A 42 -10.68 -17.87 -14.54
C THR A 42 -10.43 -17.92 -13.04
N ARG A 43 -10.42 -19.11 -12.43
CA ARG A 43 -10.13 -19.26 -10.99
C ARG A 43 -8.69 -18.89 -10.66
N ILE A 44 -7.73 -19.29 -11.50
CA ILE A 44 -6.31 -18.92 -11.33
C ILE A 44 -6.15 -17.39 -11.34
N PHE A 45 -6.75 -16.70 -12.31
CA PHE A 45 -6.72 -15.23 -12.39
C PHE A 45 -7.39 -14.56 -11.17
N GLN A 46 -8.52 -15.08 -10.72
CA GLN A 46 -9.21 -14.56 -9.54
C GLN A 46 -8.37 -14.74 -8.27
N ARG A 47 -7.76 -15.92 -8.09
CA ARG A 47 -6.87 -16.21 -6.97
C ARG A 47 -5.66 -15.28 -6.97
N TYR A 48 -4.99 -15.12 -8.11
CA TYR A 48 -3.88 -14.17 -8.27
C TYR A 48 -4.29 -12.75 -7.85
N ARG A 49 -5.46 -12.28 -8.32
CA ARG A 49 -5.98 -10.96 -7.96
C ARG A 49 -6.24 -10.83 -6.46
N ARG A 50 -6.82 -11.86 -5.82
CA ARG A 50 -7.04 -11.89 -4.36
C ARG A 50 -5.72 -11.84 -3.59
N ILE A 51 -4.72 -12.60 -4.02
CA ILE A 51 -3.37 -12.62 -3.41
C ILE A 51 -2.71 -11.24 -3.54
N LYS A 52 -2.75 -10.62 -4.72
CA LYS A 52 -2.21 -9.26 -4.95
C LYS A 52 -2.88 -8.24 -4.02
N VAL A 53 -4.21 -8.27 -3.92
CA VAL A 53 -4.98 -7.38 -3.02
C VAL A 53 -4.65 -7.65 -1.56
N ALA A 54 -4.55 -8.92 -1.14
CA ALA A 54 -4.21 -9.30 0.22
C ALA A 54 -2.80 -8.83 0.61
N SER A 55 -1.85 -8.94 -0.32
CA SER A 55 -0.48 -8.43 -0.14
C SER A 55 -0.50 -6.91 0.07
N ASN A 56 -1.12 -6.16 -0.82
CA ASN A 56 -1.19 -4.69 -0.71
C ASN A 56 -1.91 -4.24 0.57
N LYS A 57 -3.02 -4.90 0.95
CA LYS A 57 -3.71 -4.63 2.22
C LYS A 57 -2.81 -4.91 3.42
N SER A 58 -2.12 -6.04 3.44
CA SER A 58 -1.24 -6.43 4.54
C SER A 58 -0.07 -5.44 4.70
N MET A 59 0.46 -4.93 3.59
CA MET A 59 1.49 -3.88 3.56
C MET A 59 0.96 -2.56 4.12
N ALA A 60 -0.22 -2.10 3.66
CA ALA A 60 -0.81 -0.87 4.17
C ALA A 60 -1.14 -0.96 5.67
N TYR A 61 -1.66 -2.10 6.14
CA TYR A 61 -1.95 -2.29 7.56
C TYR A 61 -0.71 -2.48 8.45
N SER A 62 0.45 -2.86 7.88
CA SER A 62 1.67 -3.04 8.67
C SER A 62 2.30 -1.71 9.11
N VAL A 63 2.04 -0.62 8.40
CA VAL A 63 2.68 0.69 8.67
C VAL A 63 1.93 1.58 9.66
N ARG A 64 0.78 1.11 10.16
CA ARG A 64 -0.16 1.86 11.02
C ARG A 64 -0.79 3.04 10.25
N SER A 65 -1.98 3.48 10.67
CA SER A 65 -2.82 4.46 9.96
C SER A 65 -2.25 5.89 9.82
N ARG A 66 -0.96 6.08 10.11
CA ARG A 66 -0.29 7.39 10.08
C ARG A 66 0.18 7.82 8.69
N ARG A 67 0.29 6.89 7.73
CA ARG A 67 0.80 7.18 6.37
C ARG A 67 -0.33 7.51 5.41
N ILE A 68 -0.16 8.59 4.64
CA ILE A 68 -1.14 9.04 3.64
C ILE A 68 -1.29 7.97 2.56
N TRP A 69 -0.17 7.43 2.06
CA TRP A 69 -0.21 6.40 1.02
C TRP A 69 -0.90 5.13 1.49
N SER A 70 -0.77 4.76 2.77
CA SER A 70 -1.44 3.59 3.33
C SER A 70 -2.95 3.79 3.36
N ARG A 71 -3.42 4.97 3.78
CA ARG A 71 -4.85 5.32 3.78
C ARG A 71 -5.42 5.33 2.37
N ALA A 72 -4.72 5.95 1.42
CA ALA A 72 -5.10 5.98 0.01
C ALA A 72 -5.12 4.58 -0.61
N MET A 73 -4.13 3.73 -0.29
CA MET A 73 -4.13 2.33 -0.74
C MET A 73 -5.32 1.55 -0.18
N LEU A 74 -5.68 1.74 1.08
CA LEU A 74 -6.84 1.08 1.69
C LEU A 74 -8.18 1.60 1.15
N SER A 75 -8.31 2.89 0.86
CA SER A 75 -9.53 3.47 0.27
C SER A 75 -9.82 2.89 -1.12
N ARG A 76 -8.78 2.72 -1.96
CA ARG A 76 -8.87 2.06 -3.29
C ARG A 76 -9.50 0.66 -3.22
N PHE A 77 -9.33 -0.07 -2.12
CA PHE A 77 -9.94 -1.39 -1.93
C PHE A 77 -11.35 -1.37 -1.30
N ARG A 78 -11.73 -0.29 -0.61
CA ARG A 78 -13.10 -0.12 -0.08
C ARG A 78 -14.06 0.27 -1.19
N SER A 79 -13.66 1.21 -2.05
CA SER A 79 -14.48 1.67 -3.18
C SER A 79 -14.82 0.55 -4.17
N ARG A 80 -13.92 -0.44 -4.34
CA ARG A 80 -14.17 -1.62 -5.20
C ARG A 80 -15.21 -2.59 -4.62
N ARG A 81 -15.47 -2.58 -3.31
CA ARG A 81 -16.57 -3.34 -2.70
C ARG A 81 -17.90 -2.58 -2.80
N SER A 82 -17.84 -1.26 -2.66
CA SER A 82 -19.00 -0.37 -2.81
C SER A 82 -19.53 -0.31 -4.25
N ALA A 83 -18.67 -0.38 -5.27
CA ALA A 83 -19.10 -0.42 -6.67
C ALA A 83 -19.94 -1.66 -7.02
N PHE A 84 -19.85 -2.73 -6.22
CA PHE A 84 -20.68 -3.93 -6.37
C PHE A 84 -21.84 -4.01 -5.38
N SER A 85 -21.89 -3.15 -4.34
CA SER A 85 -22.87 -3.26 -3.25
C SER A 85 -23.75 -2.03 -3.04
N GLY A 86 -23.71 -1.00 -3.88
CA GLY A 86 -24.59 0.15 -3.65
C GLY A 86 -24.42 1.29 -4.63
N ARG A 87 -25.40 1.39 -5.53
CA ARG A 87 -25.86 2.68 -6.06
C ARG A 87 -26.19 3.58 -4.84
N ARG A 88 -25.74 4.84 -4.89
CA ARG A 88 -26.02 5.97 -3.96
C ARG A 88 -25.20 6.02 -2.66
N SER A 89 -24.17 6.86 -2.68
CA SER A 89 -23.96 7.81 -1.58
C SER A 89 -23.54 9.14 -2.19
N SER A 90 -24.46 10.10 -2.11
CA SER A 90 -24.17 11.52 -2.30
C SER A 90 -23.16 11.92 -1.23
N VAL A 91 -21.94 12.23 -1.64
CA VAL A 91 -20.92 12.77 -0.72
C VAL A 91 -21.30 14.23 -0.45
N LYS A 92 -22.06 14.45 0.62
CA LYS A 92 -22.14 15.75 1.29
C LYS A 92 -20.94 15.88 2.23
N THR A 93 -20.01 16.72 1.79
CA THR A 93 -19.25 17.74 2.52
C THR A 93 -18.46 17.34 3.78
N THR A 94 -17.15 17.60 3.74
CA THR A 94 -16.50 18.27 4.87
C THR A 94 -15.46 19.23 4.33
N ASN A 95 -15.61 20.50 4.68
CA ASN A 95 -14.83 21.63 4.20
C ASN A 95 -13.33 21.40 4.47
N CYS A 96 -12.54 21.27 3.41
CA CYS A 96 -11.14 21.69 3.49
C CYS A 96 -11.16 23.18 3.18
N THR A 97 -10.73 24.00 4.14
CA THR A 97 -10.42 25.40 3.91
C THR A 97 -9.31 25.45 2.88
N THR A 98 -9.68 25.62 1.62
CA THR A 98 -8.77 26.05 0.56
C THR A 98 -8.25 27.41 1.00
N ILE A 99 -6.98 27.47 1.40
CA ILE A 99 -6.27 28.74 1.30
C ILE A 99 -6.20 29.00 -0.20
N ASN A 100 -7.10 29.86 -0.68
CA ASN A 100 -7.04 30.41 -2.03
C ASN A 100 -5.77 31.26 -2.11
N VAL A 101 -4.63 30.64 -2.41
CA VAL A 101 -3.53 31.37 -3.03
C VAL A 101 -3.93 31.48 -4.49
N THR A 102 -4.42 32.65 -4.88
CA THR A 102 -4.54 33.07 -6.28
C THR A 102 -3.13 33.09 -6.86
N ILE A 103 -2.69 31.94 -7.37
CA ILE A 103 -1.50 31.88 -8.21
C ILE A 103 -1.99 32.20 -9.62
N ASN A 104 -1.69 33.42 -10.06
CA ASN A 104 -1.81 33.84 -11.45
C ASN A 104 -1.34 32.71 -12.38
N GLU A 105 -2.22 32.30 -13.29
CA GLU A 105 -1.89 31.39 -14.39
C GLU A 105 -0.95 32.09 -15.38
N ASN A 106 0.32 32.19 -15.01
CA ASN A 106 1.37 32.30 -15.99
C ASN A 106 1.67 30.87 -16.42
N LYS A 107 1.35 30.54 -17.68
CA LYS A 107 1.81 29.33 -18.37
C LYS A 107 3.33 29.37 -18.52
N THR A 108 4.04 29.27 -17.40
CA THR A 108 5.48 29.09 -17.38
C THR A 108 5.72 27.65 -17.81
N ALA A 109 6.57 27.47 -18.82
CA ALA A 109 6.98 26.14 -19.26
C ALA A 109 7.34 25.30 -18.03
N LYS A 110 6.59 24.21 -17.78
CA LYS A 110 6.85 23.29 -16.67
C LYS A 110 8.33 22.92 -16.73
N GLY A 111 9.09 23.36 -15.72
CA GLY A 111 10.49 22.99 -15.61
C GLY A 111 10.62 21.48 -15.42
N GLY A 112 11.78 20.91 -15.71
CA GLY A 112 12.02 19.46 -15.56
C GLY A 112 11.74 18.92 -14.16
N LEU A 113 11.84 19.77 -13.12
CA LEU A 113 11.50 19.43 -11.74
C LEU A 113 10.00 19.16 -11.57
N ASP A 114 9.14 20.03 -12.11
CA ASP A 114 7.68 19.89 -11.97
C ASP A 114 7.18 18.61 -12.64
N MET A 115 7.69 18.29 -13.83
CA MET A 115 7.35 17.05 -14.55
C MET A 115 7.70 15.79 -13.75
N GLN A 116 8.91 15.73 -13.16
CA GLN A 116 9.31 14.59 -12.33
C GLN A 116 8.47 14.46 -11.06
N THR A 117 8.06 15.59 -10.47
CA THR A 117 7.15 15.55 -9.30
C THR A 117 5.77 15.03 -9.68
N ASP A 118 5.25 15.36 -10.87
CA ASP A 118 3.95 14.85 -11.33
C ASP A 118 3.98 13.34 -11.58
N GLU A 119 5.03 12.81 -12.21
CA GLU A 119 5.20 11.36 -12.36
C GLU A 119 5.19 10.66 -11.00
N LEU A 120 5.87 11.24 -10.01
CA LEU A 120 5.92 10.68 -8.67
C LEU A 120 4.55 10.71 -7.97
N ARG A 121 3.74 11.76 -8.20
CA ARG A 121 2.37 11.86 -7.67
C ARG A 121 1.47 10.75 -8.17
N GLU A 122 1.65 10.30 -9.42
CA GLU A 122 0.88 9.20 -9.99
C GLU A 122 1.29 7.83 -9.43
N LEU A 123 2.58 7.64 -9.12
CA LEU A 123 3.13 6.39 -8.61
C LEU A 123 2.81 6.15 -7.12
N VAL A 124 2.83 7.21 -6.32
CA VAL A 124 2.58 7.13 -4.87
C VAL A 124 1.06 7.14 -4.63
N PRO A 125 0.49 6.14 -3.93
CA PRO A 125 -0.94 6.16 -3.63
C PRO A 125 -1.34 7.45 -2.90
N GLY A 126 -2.25 8.24 -3.49
CA GLY A 126 -2.69 9.51 -2.90
C GLY A 126 -1.69 10.65 -3.06
N GLY A 127 -0.65 10.48 -3.88
CA GLY A 127 0.34 11.51 -4.17
C GLY A 127 -0.25 12.74 -4.85
N GLU A 128 -1.37 12.59 -5.55
CA GLU A 128 -2.06 13.67 -6.28
C GLU A 128 -2.44 14.85 -5.38
N ALA A 129 -2.64 14.60 -4.08
CA ALA A 129 -3.02 15.62 -3.09
C ALA A 129 -1.87 16.05 -2.16
N MET A 130 -0.63 15.62 -2.41
CA MET A 130 0.52 15.90 -1.54
C MET A 130 1.35 17.10 -2.05
N ASP A 131 1.83 17.92 -1.13
CA ASP A 131 2.95 18.83 -1.40
C ASP A 131 4.26 18.04 -1.61
N VAL A 132 5.27 18.70 -2.17
CA VAL A 132 6.54 18.05 -2.55
C VAL A 132 7.25 17.40 -1.35
N CYS A 133 7.25 18.04 -0.18
CA CYS A 133 7.94 17.51 1.01
C CYS A 133 7.27 16.23 1.51
N ASN A 134 5.95 16.26 1.64
CA ASN A 134 5.18 15.07 2.03
C ASN A 134 5.25 13.97 0.97
N LEU A 135 5.25 14.33 -0.32
CA LEU A 135 5.40 13.36 -1.41
C LEU A 135 6.72 12.60 -1.30
N LEU A 136 7.83 13.29 -1.03
CA LEU A 136 9.15 12.65 -0.89
C LEU A 136 9.24 11.76 0.37
N ASP A 137 8.75 12.20 1.54
CA ASP A 137 8.73 11.37 2.75
C ASP A 137 7.88 10.11 2.57
N GLU A 138 6.66 10.28 2.02
CA GLU A 138 5.75 9.17 1.77
C GLU A 138 6.32 8.23 0.69
N THR A 139 7.01 8.75 -0.33
CA THR A 139 7.72 7.95 -1.34
C THR A 139 8.81 7.08 -0.72
N ALA A 140 9.72 7.69 0.05
CA ALA A 140 10.81 6.96 0.69
C ALA A 140 10.27 5.84 1.59
N HIS A 141 9.22 6.15 2.35
CA HIS A 141 8.56 5.16 3.18
C HIS A 141 7.84 4.08 2.35
N TYR A 142 7.21 4.44 1.24
CA TYR A 142 6.50 3.50 0.36
C TYR A 142 7.48 2.54 -0.32
N ILE A 143 8.62 3.01 -0.82
CA ILE A 143 9.70 2.19 -1.37
C ILE A 143 10.16 1.16 -0.34
N LYS A 144 10.45 1.57 0.89
CA LYS A 144 10.84 0.66 1.97
C LYS A 144 9.80 -0.46 2.21
N CYS A 145 8.53 -0.12 2.10
CA CYS A 145 7.43 -1.08 2.27
C CYS A 145 7.34 -2.04 1.07
N LEU A 146 7.48 -1.54 -0.16
CA LEU A 146 7.51 -2.35 -1.38
C LEU A 146 8.68 -3.34 -1.36
N THR A 147 9.88 -2.88 -0.97
CA THR A 147 11.04 -3.76 -0.80
C THR A 147 10.75 -4.86 0.21
N THR A 148 10.14 -4.53 1.35
CA THR A 148 9.77 -5.52 2.37
C THR A 148 8.72 -6.50 1.85
N GLN A 149 7.71 -6.02 1.12
CA GLN A 149 6.66 -6.83 0.51
C GLN A 149 7.27 -7.87 -0.44
N VAL A 150 8.14 -7.43 -1.36
CA VAL A 150 8.83 -8.30 -2.33
C VAL A 150 9.71 -9.32 -1.61
N GLN A 151 10.49 -8.90 -0.62
CA GLN A 151 11.35 -9.81 0.16
C GLN A 151 10.55 -10.90 0.87
N VAL A 152 9.42 -10.55 1.49
CA VAL A 152 8.58 -11.54 2.17
C VAL A 152 7.93 -12.49 1.16
N MET A 153 7.40 -11.97 0.06
CA MET A 153 6.78 -12.81 -0.96
C MET A 153 7.77 -13.80 -1.57
N ARG A 154 9.02 -13.37 -1.86
CA ARG A 154 10.09 -14.26 -2.30
C ARG A 154 10.40 -15.35 -1.27
N LYS A 155 10.57 -14.98 0.00
CA LYS A 155 10.86 -15.96 1.07
C LYS A 155 9.76 -17.00 1.27
N ILE A 156 8.49 -16.64 1.07
CA ILE A 156 7.38 -17.60 1.10
C ILE A 156 7.50 -18.58 -0.08
N VAL A 157 7.79 -18.08 -1.29
CA VAL A 157 7.98 -18.94 -2.46
C VAL A 157 9.17 -19.88 -2.27
N ASP A 158 10.31 -19.34 -1.81
CA ASP A 158 11.51 -20.13 -1.51
C ASP A 158 11.17 -21.25 -0.51
N PHE A 159 10.50 -20.93 0.60
CA PHE A 159 10.11 -21.91 1.61
C PHE A 159 9.22 -23.02 1.03
N CYS A 160 8.25 -22.67 0.18
CA CYS A 160 7.38 -23.64 -0.49
C CYS A 160 8.09 -24.48 -1.55
N HIS A 161 9.20 -24.00 -2.11
CA HIS A 161 10.02 -24.75 -3.06
C HIS A 161 11.00 -25.68 -2.32
N LEU A 162 11.48 -25.28 -1.14
CA LEU A 162 12.34 -26.11 -0.29
C LEU A 162 11.59 -27.22 0.48
N SER A 163 10.27 -27.13 0.60
CA SER A 163 9.44 -28.12 1.30
C SER A 163 8.85 -29.20 0.39
N LYS A 164 9.37 -29.37 -0.83
CA LYS A 164 9.02 -30.42 -1.79
C LYS A 164 10.22 -31.32 -2.02
#